data_AF-A0A0B8QLY0-F1
#
_entry.id   AF-A0A0B8QLY0-F1
#
_cell.length_a   1.000
_cell.length_b   1.000
_cell.length_c   1.000
_cell.angle_alpha   90.00
_cell.angle_beta   90.00
_cell.angle_gamma   90.00
#
_symmetry.space_group_name_H-M   'P 1'
#
loop_
_entity.id
_entity.type
_entity.pdbx_description
1 polymer ?
#
loop_
_entity_poly.entity_id
_entity_poly.type
_entity_poly.pdbx_seq_one_letter_code
_entity_poly.pdbx_strand_id
1 'polypeptide(L)'
;MKNDKRPLYIPHAGPALLSTPLLNKGSAFTASERASFNLEGLLPEATETIAEQVERAYQQYQQFDNDMDRHIYLRNIQDTNETLFYRLIQNHITEMMPIIYTPTVGAACEKFSNIYRRGRGLFISYQNRDRIDDLLNNASTHNVKVIVVTDGERILGLGDQGIGGMGIPIGKLSLYTACGGISPAYTLPIVLDVGTNNPQRLADPMYMAGVIPVSRVPSTMSL
;
A
#
# COMPACT_ATOMS: atom_id res chain seq x y z
N MET A 1 21.07 23.18 8.44
CA MET A 1 21.36 22.42 7.20
C MET A 1 20.78 23.20 6.04
N LYS A 2 21.61 23.62 5.08
CA LYS A 2 21.13 24.26 3.85
C LYS A 2 20.23 23.25 3.12
N ASN A 3 18.99 23.66 2.87
CA ASN A 3 17.98 22.84 2.23
C ASN A 3 18.26 22.88 0.71
N ASP A 4 19.29 22.17 0.24
CA ASP A 4 19.59 21.97 -1.19
C ASP A 4 18.53 21.03 -1.81
N LYS A 5 17.26 21.46 -1.75
CA LYS A 5 16.17 20.75 -2.40
C LYS A 5 16.26 21.00 -3.89
N ARG A 6 16.99 20.11 -4.57
CA ARG A 6 16.95 20.03 -6.03
C ARG A 6 15.51 19.76 -6.46
N PRO A 7 14.94 20.54 -7.38
CA PRO A 7 13.61 20.26 -7.92
C PRO A 7 13.61 18.90 -8.62
N LEU A 8 12.56 18.11 -8.38
CA LEU A 8 12.31 16.86 -9.08
C LEU A 8 11.61 17.18 -10.40
N TYR A 9 12.23 16.79 -11.51
CA TYR A 9 11.55 16.80 -12.79
C TYR A 9 10.60 15.61 -12.87
N ILE A 10 9.34 15.87 -13.19
CA ILE A 10 8.30 14.84 -13.30
C ILE A 10 7.51 15.02 -14.60
N PRO A 11 7.12 13.93 -15.28
CA PRO A 11 6.33 14.00 -16.51
C PRO A 11 4.81 14.06 -16.24
N HIS A 12 4.38 14.38 -15.02
CA HIS A 12 2.98 14.35 -14.61
C HIS A 12 2.43 15.74 -14.31
N ALA A 13 1.19 15.99 -14.74
CA ALA A 13 0.42 17.20 -14.48
C ALA A 13 -1.08 16.86 -14.36
N GLY A 14 -1.89 17.81 -13.88
CA GLY A 14 -3.33 17.67 -13.80
C GLY A 14 -3.79 16.48 -12.94
N PRO A 15 -4.91 15.82 -13.31
CA PRO A 15 -5.43 14.66 -12.57
C PRO A 15 -4.45 13.48 -12.44
N ALA A 16 -3.53 13.30 -13.40
CA ALA A 16 -2.54 12.23 -13.34
C ALA A 16 -1.54 12.43 -12.19
N LEU A 17 -1.14 13.69 -11.93
CA LEU A 17 -0.28 14.03 -10.80
C LEU A 17 -1.01 13.77 -9.46
N LEU A 18 -2.29 14.20 -9.36
CA LEU A 18 -3.11 13.96 -8.17
C LEU A 18 -3.37 12.46 -7.90
N SER A 19 -3.33 11.64 -8.95
CA SER A 19 -3.53 10.19 -8.86
C SER A 19 -2.23 9.41 -8.57
N THR A 20 -1.08 10.09 -8.51
CA THR A 20 0.23 9.46 -8.26
C THR A 20 0.65 9.66 -6.80
N PRO A 21 0.50 8.66 -5.91
CA PRO A 21 0.58 8.88 -4.45
C PRO A 21 1.94 9.35 -3.95
N LEU A 22 3.02 8.97 -4.63
CA LEU A 22 4.39 9.41 -4.31
C LEU A 22 4.63 10.89 -4.62
N LEU A 23 3.86 11.47 -5.55
CA LEU A 23 4.03 12.84 -6.03
C LEU A 23 2.90 13.77 -5.56
N ASN A 24 1.75 13.21 -5.23
CA ASN A 24 0.58 13.97 -4.81
C ASN A 24 0.82 14.64 -3.45
N LYS A 25 0.69 15.97 -3.42
CA LYS A 25 0.75 16.78 -2.19
C LYS A 25 -0.63 17.19 -1.70
N GLY A 26 -1.71 16.87 -2.43
CA GLY A 26 -3.06 17.37 -2.12
C GLY A 26 -3.10 18.89 -2.03
N SER A 27 -3.76 19.41 -1.01
CA SER A 27 -3.84 20.85 -0.69
C SER A 27 -2.48 21.53 -0.46
N ALA A 28 -1.39 20.79 -0.27
CA ALA A 28 -0.05 21.34 -0.05
C ALA A 28 0.71 21.71 -1.34
N PHE A 29 0.10 21.54 -2.52
CA PHE A 29 0.61 22.20 -3.72
C PHE A 29 0.46 23.72 -3.57
N THR A 30 1.58 24.43 -3.69
CA THR A 30 1.59 25.90 -3.68
C THR A 30 0.91 26.49 -4.90
N ALA A 31 0.50 27.76 -4.86
CA ALA A 31 -0.12 28.44 -6.02
C ALA A 31 0.75 28.34 -7.29
N SER A 32 2.07 28.50 -7.17
CA SER A 32 3.00 28.37 -8.30
C SER A 32 3.06 26.95 -8.86
N GLU A 33 3.06 25.93 -7.98
CA GLU A 33 2.98 24.52 -8.42
C GLU A 33 1.64 24.21 -9.08
N ARG A 34 0.54 24.75 -8.56
CA ARG A 34 -0.79 24.55 -9.15
C ARG A 34 -0.88 25.13 -10.55
N ALA A 35 -0.38 26.34 -10.77
CA ALA A 35 -0.29 26.92 -12.11
C ALA A 35 0.65 26.10 -13.03
N SER A 36 1.82 25.71 -12.53
CA SER A 36 2.83 24.98 -13.33
C SER A 36 2.42 23.55 -13.70
N PHE A 37 1.60 22.90 -12.85
CA PHE A 37 1.14 21.53 -13.05
C PHE A 37 -0.33 21.44 -13.48
N ASN A 38 -0.97 22.54 -13.91
CA ASN A 38 -2.38 22.57 -14.34
C ASN A 38 -3.35 21.98 -13.29
N LEU A 39 -3.22 22.43 -12.04
CA LEU A 39 -4.06 21.99 -10.90
C LEU A 39 -5.07 23.07 -10.45
N GLU A 40 -5.05 24.25 -11.05
CA GLU A 40 -6.00 25.32 -10.75
C GLU A 40 -7.44 24.84 -10.99
N GLY A 41 -8.33 25.08 -10.01
CA GLY A 41 -9.69 24.57 -10.03
C GLY A 41 -9.87 23.10 -9.63
N LEU A 42 -8.79 22.31 -9.49
CA LEU A 42 -8.86 20.91 -9.06
C LEU A 42 -8.72 20.72 -7.53
N LEU A 43 -8.28 21.76 -6.82
CA LEU A 43 -8.03 21.76 -5.38
C LEU A 43 -8.68 22.99 -4.74
N PRO A 44 -9.07 22.92 -3.45
CA PRO A 44 -9.53 24.09 -2.70
C PRO A 44 -8.47 25.21 -2.70
N GLU A 45 -8.90 26.47 -2.70
CA GLU A 45 -8.01 27.64 -2.72
C GLU A 45 -6.99 27.64 -1.57
N ALA A 46 -7.44 27.21 -0.38
CA ALA A 46 -6.58 27.06 0.78
C ALA A 46 -5.38 26.15 0.48
N THR A 47 -4.18 26.65 0.77
CA THR A 47 -2.94 25.87 0.70
C THR A 47 -2.58 25.44 2.12
N GLU A 48 -2.49 24.14 2.36
CA GLU A 48 -2.09 23.59 3.66
C GLU A 48 -0.58 23.30 3.67
N THR A 49 0.07 23.49 4.80
CA THR A 49 1.36 22.91 5.12
C THR A 49 1.22 21.42 5.39
N ILE A 50 2.32 20.67 5.27
CA ILE A 50 2.32 19.25 5.65
C ILE A 50 1.94 19.02 7.13
N ALA A 51 2.20 19.99 8.01
CA ALA A 51 1.83 19.90 9.42
C ALA A 51 0.31 20.03 9.60
N GLU A 52 -0.34 20.96 8.90
CA GLU A 52 -1.80 21.10 8.92
C GLU A 52 -2.51 19.88 8.33
N GLN A 53 -1.97 19.31 7.23
CA GLN A 53 -2.49 18.06 6.68
C GLN A 53 -2.40 16.89 7.67
N VAL A 54 -1.29 16.81 8.43
CA VAL A 54 -1.12 15.78 9.48
C VAL A 54 -2.13 15.98 10.60
N GLU A 55 -2.30 17.21 11.09
CA GLU A 55 -3.29 17.51 12.14
C GLU A 55 -4.69 17.10 11.70
N ARG A 56 -5.11 17.49 10.49
CA ARG A 56 -6.41 17.11 9.94
C ARG A 56 -6.56 15.59 9.77
N ALA A 57 -5.52 14.91 9.30
CA ALA A 57 -5.54 13.47 9.15
C ALA A 57 -5.59 12.75 10.50
N TYR A 58 -4.89 13.27 11.51
CA TYR A 58 -4.91 12.73 12.86
C TYR A 58 -6.29 12.90 13.52
N GLN A 59 -6.91 14.07 13.39
CA GLN A 59 -8.27 14.30 13.88
C GLN A 59 -9.29 13.32 13.27
N GLN A 60 -9.19 13.05 11.98
CA GLN A 60 -10.03 12.04 11.30
C GLN A 60 -9.72 10.62 11.79
N TYR A 61 -8.44 10.28 11.97
CA TYR A 61 -8.03 8.99 12.53
C TYR A 61 -8.65 8.75 13.92
N GLN A 62 -8.68 9.78 14.78
CA GLN A 62 -9.24 9.71 16.12
C GLN A 62 -10.77 9.53 16.16
N GLN A 63 -11.47 9.81 15.06
CA GLN A 63 -12.94 9.62 14.97
C GLN A 63 -13.34 8.15 14.78
N PHE A 64 -12.40 7.26 14.44
CA PHE A 64 -12.70 5.85 14.29
C PHE A 64 -12.60 5.11 15.62
N ASP A 65 -13.65 4.35 15.93
CA ASP A 65 -13.77 3.62 17.20
C ASP A 65 -13.00 2.29 17.22
N ASN A 66 -12.76 1.69 16.04
CA ASN A 66 -12.12 0.38 15.94
C ASN A 66 -10.87 0.40 15.03
N ASP A 67 -9.97 -0.54 15.30
CA ASP A 67 -8.67 -0.60 14.65
C ASP A 67 -8.73 -1.00 13.17
N MET A 68 -9.77 -1.73 12.74
CA MET A 68 -9.95 -2.08 11.34
C MET A 68 -10.26 -0.83 10.50
N ASP A 69 -11.15 0.04 10.98
CA ASP A 69 -11.48 1.27 10.28
C ASP A 69 -10.30 2.24 10.27
N ARG A 70 -9.55 2.31 11.38
CA ARG A 70 -8.27 3.04 11.43
C ARG A 70 -7.26 2.49 10.42
N HIS A 71 -7.16 1.16 10.29
CA HIS A 71 -6.30 0.53 9.30
C HIS A 71 -6.71 0.91 7.87
N ILE A 72 -7.99 0.78 7.54
CA ILE A 72 -8.53 1.14 6.21
C ILE A 72 -8.28 2.62 5.92
N TYR A 73 -8.47 3.50 6.90
CA TYR A 73 -8.21 4.93 6.78
C TYR A 73 -6.73 5.22 6.48
N LEU A 74 -5.81 4.65 7.28
CA LEU A 74 -4.37 4.84 7.07
C LEU A 74 -3.91 4.28 5.72
N ARG A 75 -4.44 3.13 5.28
CA ARG A 75 -4.15 2.57 3.95
C ARG A 75 -4.66 3.46 2.82
N ASN A 76 -5.83 4.07 3.00
CA ASN A 76 -6.33 5.04 2.02
C ASN A 76 -5.42 6.25 1.87
N ILE A 77 -4.86 6.77 2.97
CA ILE A 77 -3.84 7.84 2.90
C ILE A 77 -2.61 7.33 2.15
N GLN A 78 -2.13 6.13 2.47
CA GLN A 78 -0.97 5.55 1.77
C GLN A 78 -1.17 5.48 0.26
N ASP A 79 -2.37 5.12 -0.19
CA ASP A 79 -2.74 4.96 -1.61
C ASP A 79 -3.13 6.27 -2.32
N THR A 80 -3.12 7.41 -1.62
CA THR A 80 -3.48 8.72 -2.18
C THR A 80 -2.40 9.77 -2.01
N ASN A 81 -1.69 9.77 -0.88
CA ASN A 81 -0.59 10.68 -0.56
C ASN A 81 0.38 9.97 0.38
N GLU A 82 1.40 9.34 -0.21
CA GLU A 82 2.33 8.48 0.52
C GLU A 82 3.27 9.30 1.42
N THR A 83 3.54 10.56 1.05
CA THR A 83 4.30 11.50 1.90
C THR A 83 3.53 11.83 3.17
N LEU A 84 2.24 12.13 3.08
CA LEU A 84 1.37 12.39 4.23
C LEU A 84 1.25 11.15 5.11
N PHE A 85 1.06 9.97 4.52
CA PHE A 85 1.03 8.71 5.26
C PHE A 85 2.27 8.54 6.13
N TYR A 86 3.47 8.58 5.55
CA TYR A 86 4.69 8.36 6.34
C TYR A 86 4.95 9.48 7.33
N ARG A 87 4.60 10.73 7.01
CA ARG A 87 4.72 11.83 7.98
C ARG A 87 3.79 11.62 9.19
N LEU A 88 2.55 11.23 8.95
CA LEU A 88 1.57 10.96 10.01
C LEU A 88 2.04 9.81 10.90
N ILE A 89 2.48 8.69 10.30
CA ILE A 89 3.03 7.55 11.03
C ILE A 89 4.26 7.95 11.84
N GLN A 90 5.18 8.75 11.30
CA GLN A 90 6.37 9.18 12.06
C GLN A 90 6.01 10.04 13.28
N ASN A 91 5.02 10.92 13.16
CA ASN A 91 4.58 11.76 14.27
C ASN A 91 3.87 10.98 15.38
N HIS A 92 3.18 9.87 15.03
CA HIS A 92 2.34 9.09 15.94
C HIS A 92 2.71 7.60 15.96
N ILE A 93 4.00 7.28 15.81
CA ILE A 93 4.45 5.92 15.52
C ILE A 93 4.02 4.91 16.58
N THR A 94 4.10 5.27 17.87
CA THR A 94 3.71 4.40 18.98
C THR A 94 2.24 3.99 18.90
N GLU A 95 1.37 4.93 18.51
CA GLU A 95 -0.08 4.71 18.40
C GLU A 95 -0.45 3.95 17.13
N MET A 96 0.20 4.26 16.01
CA MET A 96 -0.20 3.75 14.69
C MET A 96 0.53 2.45 14.29
N MET A 97 1.66 2.13 14.92
CA MET A 97 2.39 0.86 14.71
C MET A 97 1.49 -0.38 14.82
N PRO A 98 0.69 -0.58 15.90
CA PRO A 98 -0.18 -1.74 16.00
C PRO A 98 -1.30 -1.77 14.96
N ILE A 99 -1.62 -0.63 14.34
CA ILE A 99 -2.67 -0.51 13.30
C ILE A 99 -2.14 -0.90 11.92
N ILE A 100 -0.95 -0.40 11.54
CA ILE A 100 -0.35 -0.70 10.23
C ILE A 100 0.42 -2.02 10.22
N TYR A 101 0.63 -2.63 11.39
CA TYR A 101 1.29 -3.92 11.57
C TYR A 101 0.50 -4.80 12.55
N THR A 102 1.18 -5.68 13.30
CA THR A 102 0.53 -6.60 14.24
C THR A 102 0.01 -5.87 15.47
N PRO A 103 -1.20 -6.22 15.96
CA PRO A 103 -2.03 -7.36 15.55
C PRO A 103 -3.00 -7.07 14.38
N THR A 104 -3.34 -5.81 14.12
CA THR A 104 -4.44 -5.41 13.22
C THR A 104 -4.24 -5.87 11.78
N VAL A 105 -3.00 -5.90 11.28
CA VAL A 105 -2.69 -6.40 9.94
C VAL A 105 -3.09 -7.87 9.75
N GLY A 106 -3.08 -8.67 10.82
CA GLY A 106 -3.53 -10.07 10.76
C GLY A 106 -5.02 -10.16 10.41
N ALA A 107 -5.86 -9.43 11.16
CA ALA A 107 -7.29 -9.33 10.86
C ALA A 107 -7.55 -8.70 9.48
N ALA A 108 -6.71 -7.75 9.05
CA ALA A 108 -6.80 -7.16 7.73
C ALA A 108 -6.47 -8.17 6.62
N CYS A 109 -5.54 -9.10 6.85
CA CYS A 109 -5.26 -10.20 5.91
C CYS A 109 -6.45 -11.14 5.76
N GLU A 110 -7.11 -11.52 6.86
CA GLU A 110 -8.32 -12.36 6.82
C GLU A 110 -9.46 -11.68 6.06
N LYS A 111 -9.59 -10.36 6.19
CA LYS A 111 -10.63 -9.57 5.54
C LYS A 111 -10.19 -8.93 4.22
N PHE A 112 -8.99 -9.24 3.72
CA PHE A 112 -8.32 -8.49 2.64
C PHE A 112 -9.22 -8.29 1.43
N SER A 113 -9.85 -9.37 0.96
CA SER A 113 -10.74 -9.35 -0.20
C SER A 113 -11.98 -8.46 0.02
N ASN A 114 -12.52 -8.45 1.24
CA ASN A 114 -13.69 -7.66 1.62
C ASN A 114 -13.38 -6.16 1.78
N ILE A 115 -12.15 -5.82 2.19
CA ILE A 115 -11.74 -4.43 2.42
C ILE A 115 -10.92 -3.85 1.26
N TYR A 116 -10.73 -4.60 0.18
CA TYR A 116 -9.92 -4.18 -0.97
C TYR A 116 -10.52 -2.93 -1.63
N ARG A 117 -9.66 -1.95 -1.92
CA ARG A 117 -10.07 -0.69 -2.57
C ARG A 117 -9.20 -0.29 -3.74
N ARG A 118 -7.88 -0.47 -3.63
CA ARG A 118 -6.89 -0.12 -4.64
C ARG A 118 -5.78 -1.17 -4.66
N GLY A 119 -5.25 -1.43 -5.85
CA GLY A 119 -4.12 -2.33 -6.02
C GLY A 119 -2.84 -1.68 -5.51
N ARG A 120 -2.10 -2.39 -4.66
CA ARG A 120 -0.74 -2.04 -4.22
C ARG A 120 0.15 -3.28 -4.29
N GLY A 121 1.27 -3.15 -4.99
CA GLY A 121 2.17 -4.28 -5.25
C GLY A 121 1.74 -5.08 -6.47
N LEU A 122 2.35 -6.26 -6.63
CA LEU A 122 2.04 -7.19 -7.71
C LEU A 122 1.38 -8.46 -7.17
N PHE A 123 0.39 -8.91 -7.92
CA PHE A 123 -0.31 -10.18 -7.69
C PHE A 123 0.09 -11.11 -8.83
N ILE A 124 0.91 -12.11 -8.54
CA ILE A 124 1.44 -13.03 -9.54
C ILE A 124 0.80 -14.39 -9.30
N SER A 125 -0.18 -14.74 -10.13
CA SER A 125 -0.85 -16.03 -10.02
C SER A 125 -0.09 -17.15 -10.73
N TYR A 126 -0.27 -18.39 -10.27
CA TYR A 126 0.36 -19.57 -10.88
C TYR A 126 0.05 -19.73 -12.38
N GLN A 127 -1.13 -19.30 -12.83
CA GLN A 127 -1.50 -19.35 -14.26
C GLN A 127 -0.58 -18.47 -15.12
N ASN A 128 0.08 -17.47 -14.53
CA ASN A 128 0.98 -16.54 -15.21
C ASN A 128 2.47 -16.84 -14.97
N ARG A 129 2.82 -18.02 -14.44
CA ARG A 129 4.22 -18.39 -14.09
C ARG A 129 5.22 -18.25 -15.25
N ASP A 130 4.77 -18.48 -16.49
CA ASP A 130 5.63 -18.39 -17.68
C ASP A 130 5.77 -16.93 -18.19
N ARG A 131 5.12 -15.97 -17.53
CA ARG A 131 5.07 -14.54 -17.88
C ARG A 131 5.49 -13.62 -16.74
N ILE A 132 6.24 -14.13 -15.76
CA ILE A 132 6.65 -13.35 -14.59
C ILE A 132 7.42 -12.09 -14.99
N ASP A 133 8.32 -12.18 -15.98
CA ASP A 133 9.08 -11.03 -16.47
C ASP A 133 8.16 -9.92 -17.01
N ASP A 134 7.13 -10.28 -17.80
CA ASP A 134 6.11 -9.32 -18.28
C ASP A 134 5.38 -8.65 -17.10
N LEU A 135 5.03 -9.42 -16.08
CA LEU A 135 4.31 -8.91 -14.91
C LEU A 135 5.16 -7.97 -14.06
N LEU A 136 6.44 -8.28 -13.89
CA LEU A 136 7.40 -7.42 -13.19
C LEU A 136 7.60 -6.10 -13.95
N ASN A 137 7.64 -6.14 -15.28
CA ASN A 137 7.74 -4.94 -16.13
C ASN A 137 6.51 -4.01 -16.03
N ASN A 138 5.36 -4.52 -15.55
CA ASN A 138 4.16 -3.69 -15.33
C ASN A 138 4.20 -2.91 -14.00
N ALA A 139 5.18 -3.17 -13.12
CA ALA A 139 5.28 -2.45 -11.85
C ALA A 139 5.40 -0.95 -12.08
N SER A 140 4.64 -0.15 -11.31
CA SER A 140 4.75 1.31 -11.36
C SER A 140 6.14 1.82 -10.95
N THR A 141 6.85 1.05 -10.12
CA THR A 141 8.20 1.34 -9.65
C THR A 141 9.23 0.52 -10.42
N HIS A 142 10.11 1.18 -11.17
CA HIS A 142 11.14 0.52 -11.98
C HIS A 142 12.51 0.39 -11.30
N ASN A 143 12.77 1.17 -10.25
CA ASN A 143 14.05 1.14 -9.51
C ASN A 143 13.88 0.43 -8.17
N VAL A 144 13.44 -0.82 -8.20
CA VAL A 144 13.17 -1.60 -6.98
C VAL A 144 14.48 -2.06 -6.33
N LYS A 145 14.61 -1.85 -5.03
CA LYS A 145 15.76 -2.29 -4.20
C LYS A 145 15.36 -3.29 -3.12
N VAL A 146 14.10 -3.28 -2.70
CA VAL A 146 13.58 -4.17 -1.66
C VAL A 146 12.26 -4.76 -2.11
N ILE A 147 12.21 -6.08 -2.20
CA ILE A 147 10.99 -6.85 -2.39
C ILE A 147 10.66 -7.55 -1.08
N VAL A 148 9.39 -7.52 -0.70
CA VAL A 148 8.85 -8.46 0.28
C VAL A 148 7.80 -9.28 -0.43
N VAL A 149 7.96 -10.60 -0.39
CA VAL A 149 7.12 -11.56 -1.11
C VAL A 149 6.55 -12.59 -0.14
N THR A 150 5.32 -13.03 -0.39
CA THR A 150 4.66 -14.13 0.32
C THR A 150 3.73 -14.88 -0.62
N ASP A 151 3.46 -16.14 -0.36
CA ASP A 151 2.38 -16.92 -0.99
C ASP A 151 1.07 -16.89 -0.16
N GLY A 152 1.15 -16.43 1.10
CA GLY A 152 0.02 -16.37 2.00
C GLY A 152 -0.29 -17.66 2.75
N GLU A 153 0.53 -18.72 2.64
CA GLU A 153 0.22 -20.03 3.24
C GLU A 153 0.32 -20.01 4.78
N ARG A 154 1.18 -19.15 5.33
CA ARG A 154 1.37 -19.03 6.79
C ARG A 154 1.44 -17.58 7.25
N ILE A 155 0.28 -16.93 7.32
CA ILE A 155 0.15 -15.57 7.85
C ILE A 155 0.11 -15.60 9.37
N LEU A 156 1.26 -15.31 10.00
CA LEU A 156 1.40 -15.23 11.46
C LEU A 156 0.91 -16.52 12.13
N GLY A 157 -0.03 -16.42 13.06
CA GLY A 157 -0.74 -17.55 13.67
C GLY A 157 -2.10 -17.87 13.03
N LEU A 158 -2.45 -17.23 11.91
CA LEU A 158 -3.75 -17.33 11.24
C LEU A 158 -3.79 -18.39 10.14
N GLY A 159 -2.64 -19.02 9.86
CA GLY A 159 -2.51 -20.03 8.81
C GLY A 159 -2.64 -19.45 7.40
N ASP A 160 -3.23 -20.25 6.51
CA ASP A 160 -3.35 -19.93 5.08
C ASP A 160 -4.42 -18.88 4.85
N GLN A 161 -4.04 -17.76 4.23
CA GLN A 161 -4.95 -16.69 3.80
C GLN A 161 -4.86 -16.42 2.29
N GLY A 162 -4.06 -17.21 1.55
CA GLY A 162 -3.72 -17.02 0.13
C GLY A 162 -3.46 -15.56 -0.22
N ILE A 163 -4.21 -15.00 -1.19
CA ILE A 163 -4.04 -13.60 -1.63
C ILE A 163 -4.17 -12.57 -0.49
N GLY A 164 -4.90 -12.89 0.58
CA GLY A 164 -5.03 -12.02 1.76
C GLY A 164 -3.70 -11.78 2.46
N GLY A 165 -2.72 -12.65 2.24
CA GLY A 165 -1.34 -12.49 2.68
C GLY A 165 -0.64 -11.23 2.17
N MET A 166 -1.13 -10.59 1.09
CA MET A 166 -0.60 -9.32 0.57
C MET A 166 -0.52 -8.21 1.62
N GLY A 167 -1.38 -8.23 2.65
CA GLY A 167 -1.30 -7.29 3.77
C GLY A 167 0.04 -7.31 4.50
N ILE A 168 0.73 -8.46 4.55
CA ILE A 168 2.03 -8.62 5.23
C ILE A 168 3.17 -7.94 4.48
N PRO A 169 3.42 -8.18 3.17
CA PRO A 169 4.38 -7.40 2.40
C PRO A 169 4.17 -5.89 2.47
N ILE A 170 2.93 -5.44 2.32
CA ILE A 170 2.59 -4.01 2.38
C ILE A 170 2.95 -3.45 3.76
N GLY A 171 2.55 -4.12 4.84
CA GLY A 171 2.86 -3.71 6.21
C GLY A 171 4.36 -3.69 6.49
N LYS A 172 5.09 -4.75 6.11
CA LYS A 172 6.56 -4.84 6.30
C LYS A 172 7.28 -3.70 5.57
N LEU A 173 6.92 -3.41 4.32
CA LEU A 173 7.55 -2.32 3.56
C LEU A 173 7.22 -0.94 4.13
N SER A 174 6.02 -0.75 4.70
CA SER A 174 5.72 0.46 5.48
C SER A 174 6.67 0.62 6.67
N LEU A 175 7.04 -0.46 7.38
CA LEU A 175 8.02 -0.40 8.48
C LEU A 175 9.45 -0.13 7.99
N TYR A 176 9.83 -0.73 6.86
CA TYR A 176 11.14 -0.47 6.24
C TYR A 176 11.32 1.00 5.93
N THR A 177 10.24 1.67 5.53
CA THR A 177 10.24 3.11 5.27
C THR A 177 10.20 3.90 6.57
N ALA A 178 9.20 3.66 7.43
CA ALA A 178 8.95 4.46 8.63
C ALA A 178 10.07 4.34 9.68
N CYS A 179 10.63 3.14 9.86
CA CYS A 179 11.65 2.84 10.85
C CYS A 179 13.06 2.72 10.24
N GLY A 180 13.15 2.19 9.03
CA GLY A 180 14.44 1.91 8.36
C GLY A 180 14.93 3.00 7.42
N GLY A 181 14.12 4.04 7.16
CA GLY A 181 14.50 5.14 6.27
C GLY A 181 14.64 4.75 4.79
N ILE A 182 14.14 3.57 4.40
CA ILE A 182 14.16 3.11 3.00
C ILE A 182 13.10 3.90 2.23
N SER A 183 13.47 4.48 1.08
CA SER A 183 12.49 5.22 0.28
C SER A 183 11.39 4.27 -0.23
N PRO A 184 10.09 4.63 -0.09
CA PRO A 184 8.99 3.80 -0.58
C PRO A 184 9.01 3.63 -2.09
N ALA A 185 9.60 4.58 -2.82
CA ALA A 185 9.85 4.53 -4.25
C ALA A 185 10.85 3.43 -4.68
N TYR A 186 11.45 2.71 -3.74
CA TYR A 186 12.36 1.58 -4.01
C TYR A 186 11.80 0.24 -3.51
N THR A 187 10.53 0.22 -3.10
CA THR A 187 9.91 -0.96 -2.48
C THR A 187 8.86 -1.57 -3.40
N LEU A 188 8.75 -2.89 -3.40
CA LEU A 188 7.74 -3.61 -4.16
C LEU A 188 7.17 -4.78 -3.33
N PRO A 189 5.91 -4.68 -2.86
CA PRO A 189 5.21 -5.82 -2.26
C PRO A 189 4.74 -6.78 -3.36
N ILE A 190 4.90 -8.08 -3.14
CA ILE A 190 4.46 -9.12 -4.06
C ILE A 190 3.70 -10.21 -3.30
N VAL A 191 2.60 -10.69 -3.88
CA VAL A 191 1.98 -11.96 -3.48
C VAL A 191 2.04 -12.95 -4.63
N LEU A 192 2.44 -14.18 -4.33
CA LEU A 192 2.42 -15.31 -5.25
C LEU A 192 1.13 -16.09 -5.00
N ASP A 193 0.12 -15.91 -5.86
CA ASP A 193 -1.16 -16.62 -5.74
C ASP A 193 -1.05 -18.02 -6.40
N VAL A 194 -0.67 -19.00 -5.58
CA VAL A 194 -0.63 -20.42 -5.95
C VAL A 194 -1.89 -21.18 -5.49
N GLY A 195 -2.96 -20.44 -5.18
CA GLY A 195 -4.18 -21.00 -4.57
C GLY A 195 -4.14 -20.97 -3.04
N THR A 196 -5.18 -21.53 -2.42
CA THR A 196 -5.32 -21.60 -0.96
C THR A 196 -6.01 -22.90 -0.55
N ASN A 197 -5.56 -23.47 0.56
CA ASN A 197 -6.20 -24.60 1.23
C ASN A 197 -7.22 -24.16 2.28
N ASN A 198 -7.40 -22.85 2.50
CA ASN A 198 -8.33 -22.34 3.49
C ASN A 198 -9.79 -22.48 3.01
N PRO A 199 -10.61 -23.37 3.62
CA PRO A 199 -11.98 -23.61 3.16
C PRO A 199 -12.89 -22.39 3.34
N GLN A 200 -12.60 -21.52 4.31
CA GLN A 200 -13.37 -20.28 4.49
C GLN A 200 -13.13 -19.32 3.33
N ARG A 201 -11.89 -19.24 2.82
CA ARG A 201 -11.57 -18.40 1.65
C ARG A 201 -12.14 -18.98 0.38
N LEU A 202 -12.06 -20.30 0.19
CA LEU A 202 -12.64 -20.98 -0.97
C LEU A 202 -14.18 -20.86 -1.02
N ALA A 203 -14.84 -20.72 0.13
CA ALA A 203 -16.28 -20.53 0.22
C ALA A 203 -16.72 -19.05 0.18
N ASP A 204 -15.80 -18.10 0.29
CA ASP A 204 -16.10 -16.66 0.31
C ASP A 204 -16.30 -16.15 -1.14
N PRO A 205 -17.52 -15.72 -1.53
CA PRO A 205 -17.79 -15.23 -2.89
C PRO A 205 -17.04 -13.92 -3.21
N MET A 206 -16.54 -13.21 -2.20
CA MET A 206 -15.74 -12.00 -2.38
C MET A 206 -14.24 -12.30 -2.52
N TYR A 207 -13.80 -13.55 -2.36
CA TYR A 207 -12.39 -13.91 -2.44
C TYR A 207 -11.78 -13.56 -3.80
N MET A 208 -10.70 -12.77 -3.78
CA MET A 208 -10.13 -12.14 -4.99
C MET A 208 -9.03 -12.95 -5.69
N ALA A 209 -8.90 -14.26 -5.41
CA ALA A 209 -7.82 -15.10 -5.93
C ALA A 209 -8.32 -16.28 -6.77
N GLY A 210 -7.38 -17.00 -7.38
CA GLY A 210 -7.68 -18.27 -8.05
C GLY A 210 -8.25 -19.29 -7.06
N VAL A 211 -9.49 -19.73 -7.28
CA VAL A 211 -10.17 -20.75 -6.45
C VAL A 211 -9.66 -22.15 -6.83
N ILE A 212 -8.39 -22.41 -6.55
CA ILE A 212 -7.74 -23.70 -6.78
C ILE A 212 -7.07 -24.13 -5.47
N PRO A 213 -7.34 -25.34 -4.96
CA PRO A 213 -6.57 -25.89 -3.86
C PRO A 213 -5.09 -26.04 -4.24
N VAL A 214 -4.16 -25.71 -3.34
CA VAL A 214 -2.71 -25.81 -3.59
C VAL A 214 -2.32 -27.24 -4.00
N SER A 215 -3.04 -28.25 -3.51
CA SER A 215 -2.88 -29.66 -3.88
C SER A 215 -3.09 -29.99 -5.37
N ARG A 216 -3.67 -29.07 -6.14
CA ARG A 216 -3.84 -29.21 -7.61
C ARG A 216 -2.76 -28.47 -8.41
N VAL A 217 -1.84 -27.79 -7.74
CA VAL A 217 -0.65 -27.21 -8.36
C VAL A 217 0.42 -28.31 -8.47
N PRO A 218 1.05 -28.52 -9.64
CA PRO A 218 2.14 -29.49 -9.79
C PRO A 218 3.23 -29.31 -8.74
N SER A 219 3.64 -30.42 -8.12
CA SER A 219 4.50 -30.52 -6.93
C SER A 219 5.94 -30.02 -7.08
N THR A 220 6.28 -29.36 -8.19
CA THR A 220 7.65 -28.91 -8.48
C THR A 220 8.08 -27.65 -7.72
N MET A 221 7.26 -27.09 -6.82
CA MET A 221 7.57 -25.80 -6.17
C MET A 221 6.84 -25.53 -4.84
N SER A 222 6.69 -26.53 -3.97
CA SER A 222 6.54 -26.22 -2.54
C SER A 222 7.84 -25.55 -2.09
N LEU A 223 7.81 -24.25 -1.78
CA LEU A 223 8.95 -23.53 -1.20
C LEU A 223 9.23 -23.99 0.23
#